data_AF-A0A1Y2IAK6-F1
#
_entry.id   AF-A0A1Y2IAK6-F1
#
_cell.length_a   1.000
_cell.length_b   1.000
_cell.length_c   1.000
_cell.angle_alpha   90.00
_cell.angle_beta   90.00
_cell.angle_gamma   90.00
#
_symmetry.space_group_name_H-M   'P 1'
#
loop_
_entity.id
_entity.type
_entity.pdbx_description
1 polymer ?
#
loop_
_entity_poly.entity_id
_entity_poly.type
_entity_poly.pdbx_seq_one_letter_code
_entity_poly.pdbx_strand_id
1 'polypeptide(L)'
;MPKTKAKATRQPKAPPRQPYDDGKRTRKPRSQPKPSTGGSSQAVSTSVYQAPSPCFPIALPTSATGAVLYRDFCIEHVKTCYPGVEPRNDFELLWMAESTFKGTVEELRATMEEAHKHLVKECGVEESKRMVAKMLGQHIEPTGFKPRPKDTNKYIHIRPIPDTKYSIRLFPGSLSAAEYCLDFVDSASGEPVNSPFEFELWGIPDPDTPWLGVPISMELSSMERSHGIKQEDILPGHEKFLLRDGQTCVLIRPGKPRVRFTVPVRRHPDTVQVAPEVEVVLDFPKVIA
;
A
#
# COMPACT_ATOMS: atom_id res chain seq x y z
N MET A 1 50.29 -23.15 -59.85
CA MET A 1 50.89 -23.97 -58.77
C MET A 1 50.61 -23.34 -57.41
N PRO A 2 49.67 -23.87 -56.62
CA PRO A 2 49.46 -23.46 -55.24
C PRO A 2 49.86 -24.57 -54.25
N LYS A 3 50.55 -24.19 -53.18
CA LYS A 3 51.02 -25.06 -52.09
C LYS A 3 49.93 -25.27 -51.04
N THR A 4 49.75 -26.53 -50.68
CA THR A 4 48.97 -27.06 -49.54
C THR A 4 49.63 -26.74 -48.19
N LYS A 5 48.83 -26.42 -47.16
CA LYS A 5 49.22 -26.64 -45.75
C LYS A 5 48.06 -27.18 -44.90
N ALA A 6 48.31 -28.40 -44.44
CA ALA A 6 48.00 -29.08 -43.18
C ALA A 6 46.76 -28.68 -42.34
N LYS A 7 45.95 -29.71 -42.12
CA LYS A 7 44.82 -29.84 -41.20
C LYS A 7 45.35 -30.33 -39.84
N ALA A 8 45.08 -29.61 -38.75
CA ALA A 8 45.43 -30.00 -37.39
C ALA A 8 44.25 -30.75 -36.72
N THR A 9 44.58 -31.90 -36.14
CA THR A 9 43.68 -32.84 -35.45
C THR A 9 43.27 -32.30 -34.09
N ARG A 10 41.95 -32.19 -33.82
CA ARG A 10 41.39 -31.74 -32.54
C ARG A 10 41.08 -32.96 -31.67
N GLN A 11 41.60 -32.98 -30.44
CA GLN A 11 41.38 -34.02 -29.42
C GLN A 11 39.91 -34.07 -28.93
N PRO A 12 39.43 -35.25 -28.46
CA PRO A 12 38.09 -35.40 -27.91
C PRO A 12 37.95 -34.79 -26.50
N LYS A 13 36.84 -34.06 -26.29
CA LYS A 13 36.44 -33.43 -25.02
C LYS A 13 35.91 -34.49 -24.03
N ALA A 14 36.23 -34.25 -22.76
CA ALA A 14 35.92 -35.04 -21.56
C ALA A 14 34.42 -35.35 -21.34
N PRO A 15 34.09 -36.41 -20.58
CA PRO A 15 32.71 -36.83 -20.32
C PRO A 15 31.98 -35.93 -19.29
N PRO A 16 30.63 -35.94 -19.30
CA PRO A 16 29.80 -35.09 -18.45
C PRO A 16 29.85 -35.52 -16.97
N ARG A 17 29.87 -34.52 -16.07
CA ARG A 17 29.79 -34.69 -14.62
C ARG A 17 28.40 -35.22 -14.24
N GLN A 18 28.38 -36.32 -13.47
CA GLN A 18 27.17 -36.86 -12.85
C GLN A 18 26.70 -36.00 -11.67
N PRO A 19 25.40 -36.06 -11.31
CA PRO A 19 24.79 -35.27 -10.25
C PRO A 19 25.22 -35.74 -8.86
N TYR A 20 25.20 -34.81 -7.91
CA TYR A 20 25.61 -34.97 -6.52
C TYR A 20 25.10 -36.24 -5.84
N ASP A 21 26.05 -36.93 -5.21
CA ASP A 21 25.89 -38.07 -4.32
C ASP A 21 25.42 -37.57 -2.94
N ASP A 22 24.16 -37.86 -2.61
CA ASP A 22 23.51 -37.42 -1.37
C ASP A 22 23.76 -38.48 -0.27
N GLY A 23 24.95 -38.40 0.34
CA GLY A 23 25.41 -39.41 1.29
C GLY A 23 26.20 -38.82 2.45
N LYS A 24 25.54 -38.75 3.62
CA LYS A 24 26.12 -38.66 4.98
C LYS A 24 26.56 -37.26 5.46
N ARG A 25 25.59 -36.51 6.00
CA ARG A 25 25.85 -35.57 7.11
C ARG A 25 25.05 -35.98 8.35
N THR A 26 25.73 -36.65 9.27
CA THR A 26 25.25 -36.91 10.63
C THR A 26 25.25 -35.60 11.44
N ARG A 27 24.08 -34.96 11.57
CA ARG A 27 23.86 -33.88 12.54
C ARG A 27 23.47 -34.48 13.89
N LYS A 28 24.29 -34.21 14.92
CA LYS A 28 23.99 -34.50 16.32
C LYS A 28 22.70 -33.77 16.76
N PRO A 29 21.79 -34.40 17.53
CA PRO A 29 20.61 -33.73 18.06
C PRO A 29 20.99 -32.75 19.18
N ARG A 30 20.51 -31.51 19.05
CA ARG A 30 20.54 -30.50 20.12
C ARG A 30 19.38 -30.80 21.07
N SER A 31 19.70 -30.89 22.36
CA SER A 31 18.78 -31.16 23.46
C SER A 31 17.65 -30.13 23.53
N GLN A 32 16.41 -30.63 23.63
CA GLN A 32 15.23 -29.84 23.98
C GLN A 32 15.24 -29.49 25.49
N PRO A 33 14.83 -28.28 25.88
CA PRO A 33 14.49 -27.98 27.27
C PRO A 33 13.15 -28.61 27.65
N LYS A 34 13.10 -29.20 28.86
CA LYS A 34 11.91 -29.79 29.47
C LYS A 34 10.81 -28.76 29.74
N PRO A 35 9.53 -29.16 29.73
CA PRO A 35 8.40 -28.29 30.06
C PRO A 35 8.29 -28.10 31.58
N SER A 36 8.24 -26.84 32.01
CA SER A 36 7.86 -26.48 33.38
C SER A 36 6.34 -26.28 33.45
N THR A 37 5.71 -27.16 34.21
CA THR A 37 4.34 -27.09 34.70
C THR A 37 4.16 -25.84 35.58
N GLY A 38 3.18 -24.99 35.29
CA GLY A 38 2.83 -23.88 36.17
C GLY A 38 1.66 -23.02 35.68
N GLY A 39 0.51 -23.14 36.35
CA GLY A 39 -0.43 -22.04 36.59
C GLY A 39 -1.26 -21.54 35.40
N SER A 40 -2.39 -22.21 35.15
CA SER A 40 -3.49 -21.65 34.36
C SER A 40 -4.09 -20.43 35.09
N SER A 41 -3.96 -19.25 34.51
CA SER A 41 -4.83 -18.10 34.75
C SER A 41 -5.40 -17.69 33.39
N GLN A 42 -6.71 -17.86 33.24
CA GLN A 42 -7.45 -17.46 32.06
C GLN A 42 -7.34 -15.94 31.91
N ALA A 43 -6.58 -15.49 30.91
CA ALA A 43 -6.70 -14.15 30.37
C ALA A 43 -7.64 -14.22 29.17
N VAL A 44 -8.75 -13.49 29.27
CA VAL A 44 -9.72 -13.29 28.20
C VAL A 44 -9.04 -12.48 27.10
N SER A 45 -8.57 -13.16 26.06
CA SER A 45 -8.01 -12.49 24.87
C SER A 45 -9.15 -11.91 24.05
N THR A 46 -9.46 -10.62 24.25
CA THR A 46 -10.19 -9.81 23.28
C THR A 46 -9.32 -9.60 22.05
N SER A 47 -9.56 -10.41 21.02
CA SER A 47 -8.99 -10.26 19.69
C SER A 47 -9.54 -8.99 19.02
N VAL A 48 -8.82 -7.88 19.16
CA VAL A 48 -9.12 -6.65 18.43
C VAL A 48 -8.69 -6.84 16.98
N TYR A 49 -9.66 -6.94 16.07
CA TYR A 49 -9.42 -6.79 14.64
C TYR A 49 -9.02 -5.34 14.38
N GLN A 50 -7.72 -5.09 14.20
CA GLN A 50 -7.22 -3.80 13.75
C GLN A 50 -7.63 -3.61 12.29
N ALA A 51 -8.60 -2.73 12.05
CA ALA A 51 -8.71 -2.09 10.75
C ALA A 51 -7.50 -1.15 10.57
N PRO A 52 -7.11 -0.82 9.32
CA PRO A 52 -5.94 0.02 9.10
C PRO A 52 -6.24 1.43 9.62
N SER A 53 -5.56 1.83 10.70
CA SER A 53 -5.56 3.22 11.16
C SER A 53 -5.10 4.13 10.01
N PRO A 54 -5.74 5.29 9.80
CA PRO A 54 -5.22 6.27 8.86
C PRO A 54 -3.82 6.69 9.35
N CYS A 55 -2.82 6.58 8.47
CA CYS A 55 -1.46 7.06 8.74
C CYS A 55 -1.50 8.49 9.30
N PHE A 56 -0.68 8.77 10.32
CA PHE A 56 -0.54 10.11 10.90
C PHE A 56 -0.38 11.16 9.81
N PRO A 57 -1.18 12.23 9.80
CA PRO A 57 -1.08 13.24 8.76
C PRO A 57 0.22 14.02 8.90
N ILE A 58 1.01 14.03 7.83
CA ILE A 58 2.09 15.01 7.65
C ILE A 58 1.42 16.38 7.47
N ALA A 59 1.77 17.35 8.29
CA ALA A 59 1.25 18.71 8.16
C ALA A 59 1.69 19.29 6.81
N LEU A 60 0.72 19.59 5.94
CA LEU A 60 0.97 20.16 4.61
C LEU A 60 0.61 21.65 4.58
N PRO A 61 1.25 22.44 3.69
CA PRO A 61 0.84 23.81 3.43
C PRO A 61 -0.63 23.85 2.98
N THR A 62 -1.36 24.88 3.42
CA THR A 62 -2.80 25.06 3.19
C THR A 62 -3.18 25.19 1.70
N SER A 63 -2.20 25.30 0.80
CA SER A 63 -2.36 25.50 -0.64
C SER A 63 -2.00 24.30 -1.51
N ALA A 64 -1.61 23.16 -0.93
CA ALA A 64 -1.31 21.96 -1.72
C ALA A 64 -2.57 21.45 -2.44
N THR A 65 -2.51 21.29 -3.75
CA THR A 65 -3.61 20.73 -4.54
C THR A 65 -3.94 19.34 -3.98
N GLY A 66 -5.16 19.11 -3.49
CA GLY A 66 -5.58 17.83 -2.89
C GLY A 66 -5.67 17.81 -1.38
N ALA A 67 -5.19 18.85 -0.70
CA ALA A 67 -5.32 18.95 0.73
C ALA A 67 -6.78 19.23 1.13
N VAL A 68 -7.26 18.54 2.17
CA VAL A 68 -8.60 18.72 2.76
C VAL A 68 -8.45 19.02 4.24
N LEU A 69 -9.41 19.75 4.82
CA LEU A 69 -9.45 19.97 6.26
C LEU A 69 -9.65 18.62 6.98
N TYR A 70 -8.81 18.31 7.96
CA TYR A 70 -8.89 17.03 8.67
C TYR A 70 -10.23 16.86 9.38
N ARG A 71 -10.81 17.95 9.89
CA ARG A 71 -12.18 17.92 10.44
C ARG A 71 -13.21 17.41 9.43
N ASP A 72 -13.21 17.92 8.20
CA ASP A 72 -14.18 17.53 7.17
C ASP A 72 -14.02 16.05 6.81
N PHE A 73 -12.76 15.62 6.74
CA PHE A 73 -12.41 14.22 6.56
C PHE A 73 -12.94 13.33 7.69
N CYS A 74 -12.71 13.70 8.96
CA CYS A 74 -13.20 12.96 10.13
C CYS A 74 -14.72 12.87 10.14
N ILE A 75 -15.43 13.95 9.80
CA ILE A 75 -16.89 13.98 9.75
C ILE A 75 -17.41 12.93 8.75
N GLU A 76 -16.86 12.90 7.54
CA GLU A 76 -17.28 11.97 6.51
C GLU A 76 -16.91 10.52 6.85
N HIS A 77 -15.73 10.31 7.45
CA HIS A 77 -15.32 9.00 7.95
C HIS A 77 -16.27 8.48 9.03
N VAL A 78 -16.60 9.31 10.04
CA VAL A 78 -17.50 8.94 11.13
C VAL A 78 -18.90 8.60 10.62
N LYS A 79 -19.46 9.40 9.70
CA LYS A 79 -20.77 9.09 9.08
C LYS A 79 -20.79 7.73 8.38
N THR A 80 -19.66 7.35 7.79
CA THR A 80 -19.51 6.10 7.04
C THR A 80 -19.35 4.90 7.98
N CYS A 81 -18.52 5.03 9.02
CA CYS A 81 -18.19 3.94 9.93
C CYS A 81 -19.21 3.77 11.07
N TYR A 82 -19.93 4.82 11.44
CA TYR A 82 -20.87 4.84 12.57
C TYR A 82 -22.21 5.47 12.15
N PRO A 83 -22.95 4.84 11.22
CA PRO A 83 -24.20 5.41 10.70
C PRO A 83 -25.21 5.63 11.84
N GLY A 84 -25.72 6.86 11.95
CA GLY A 84 -26.69 7.25 12.99
C GLY A 84 -26.08 7.66 14.33
N VAL A 85 -24.75 7.70 14.47
CA VAL A 85 -24.07 8.18 15.68
C VAL A 85 -23.43 9.54 15.40
N GLU A 86 -23.92 10.59 16.07
CA GLU A 86 -23.34 11.94 15.95
C GLU A 86 -22.34 12.22 17.08
N PRO A 87 -21.10 12.66 16.77
CA PRO A 87 -20.14 13.07 17.79
C PRO A 87 -20.64 14.34 18.51
N ARG A 88 -20.54 14.37 19.84
CA ARG A 88 -21.02 15.47 20.71
C ARG A 88 -20.03 16.62 20.81
N ASN A 89 -18.76 16.34 20.51
CA ASN A 89 -17.67 17.31 20.58
C ASN A 89 -16.50 16.88 19.70
N ASP A 90 -15.53 17.78 19.55
CA ASP A 90 -14.33 17.56 18.74
C ASP A 90 -13.49 16.36 19.20
N PHE A 91 -13.44 16.06 20.51
CA PHE A 91 -12.70 14.89 21.00
C PHE A 91 -13.33 13.59 20.49
N GLU A 92 -14.66 13.46 20.60
CA GLU A 92 -15.35 12.28 20.09
C GLU A 92 -15.23 12.16 18.58
N LEU A 93 -15.33 13.28 17.84
CA LEU A 93 -15.13 13.28 16.39
C LEU A 93 -13.75 12.74 16.02
N LEU A 94 -12.70 13.24 16.67
CA LEU A 94 -11.33 12.81 16.44
C LEU A 94 -11.13 11.34 16.83
N TRP A 95 -11.57 10.96 18.02
CA TRP A 95 -11.42 9.60 18.54
C TRP A 95 -12.11 8.56 17.65
N MET A 96 -13.35 8.84 17.21
CA MET A 96 -14.10 7.96 16.31
C MET A 96 -13.47 7.87 14.93
N ALA A 97 -12.77 8.91 14.46
CA ALA A 97 -12.06 8.87 13.18
C ALA A 97 -10.75 8.07 13.23
N GLU A 98 -10.11 7.99 14.40
CA GLU A 98 -8.84 7.28 14.59
C GLU A 98 -9.02 5.83 15.07
N SER A 99 -10.15 5.54 15.73
CA SER A 99 -10.43 4.25 16.35
C SER A 99 -11.53 3.51 15.61
N THR A 100 -11.35 2.20 15.42
CA THR A 100 -12.45 1.31 15.05
C THR A 100 -13.02 0.61 16.26
N PHE A 101 -14.31 0.81 16.50
CA PHE A 101 -15.02 0.19 17.61
C PHE A 101 -16.13 -0.73 17.10
N LYS A 102 -16.20 -1.94 17.67
CA LYS A 102 -17.30 -2.89 17.44
C LYS A 102 -18.01 -3.10 18.77
N GLY A 103 -19.26 -2.66 18.87
CA GLY A 103 -20.08 -2.77 20.07
C GLY A 103 -21.33 -1.90 19.98
N THR A 104 -22.07 -1.78 21.08
CA THR A 104 -23.25 -0.91 21.11
C THR A 104 -22.86 0.58 21.17
N VAL A 105 -23.82 1.46 20.89
CA VAL A 105 -23.60 2.91 21.00
C VAL A 105 -23.25 3.28 22.45
N GLU A 106 -23.85 2.61 23.43
CA GLU A 106 -23.58 2.82 24.85
C GLU A 106 -22.14 2.43 25.22
N GLU A 107 -21.66 1.28 24.74
CA GLU A 107 -20.30 0.81 24.97
C GLU A 107 -19.26 1.73 24.29
N LEU A 108 -19.56 2.19 23.08
CA LEU A 108 -18.75 3.17 22.35
C LEU A 108 -18.63 4.47 23.17
N ARG A 109 -19.75 4.99 23.68
CA ARG A 109 -19.79 6.22 24.48
C ARG A 109 -19.04 6.09 25.79
N ALA A 110 -19.20 4.96 26.50
CA ALA A 110 -18.47 4.70 27.73
C ALA A 110 -16.95 4.62 27.49
N THR A 111 -16.54 3.97 26.40
CA THR A 111 -15.13 3.88 26.00
C THR A 111 -14.54 5.25 25.69
N MET A 112 -15.27 6.08 24.93
CA MET A 112 -14.84 7.46 24.63
C MET A 112 -14.76 8.33 25.89
N GLU A 113 -15.69 8.18 26.83
CA GLU A 113 -15.65 8.92 28.09
C GLU A 113 -14.40 8.58 28.90
N GLU A 114 -14.04 7.29 28.98
CA GLU A 114 -12.82 6.86 29.67
C GLU A 114 -11.55 7.35 28.96
N ALA A 115 -11.51 7.27 27.62
CA ALA A 115 -10.40 7.81 26.84
C ALA A 115 -10.25 9.34 27.03
N HIS A 116 -11.38 10.06 27.11
CA HIS A 116 -11.36 11.50 27.36
C HIS A 116 -10.85 11.83 28.77
N LYS A 117 -11.30 11.08 29.79
CA LYS A 117 -10.80 11.22 31.17
C LYS A 117 -9.31 10.97 31.24
N HIS A 118 -8.80 9.97 30.52
CA HIS A 118 -7.37 9.69 30.45
C HIS A 118 -6.60 10.87 29.84
N LEU A 119 -7.03 11.36 28.67
CA LEU A 119 -6.39 12.51 28.01
C LEU A 119 -6.40 13.77 28.89
N VAL A 120 -7.53 14.07 29.54
CA VAL A 120 -7.66 15.20 30.46
C VAL A 120 -6.77 15.04 31.69
N LYS A 121 -6.61 13.83 32.20
CA LYS A 121 -5.72 13.55 33.34
C LYS A 121 -4.25 13.78 32.98
N GLU A 122 -3.84 13.43 31.77
CA GLU A 122 -2.45 13.56 31.32
C GLU A 122 -2.08 15.00 30.92
N CYS A 123 -2.95 15.69 30.20
CA CYS A 123 -2.62 16.99 29.60
C CYS A 123 -3.35 18.18 30.26
N GLY A 124 -4.42 17.94 31.01
CA GLY A 124 -5.34 18.98 31.50
C GLY A 124 -6.43 19.33 30.47
N VAL A 125 -7.54 19.87 30.95
CA VAL A 125 -8.76 20.14 30.14
C VAL A 125 -8.51 21.12 28.99
N GLU A 126 -7.85 22.24 29.26
CA GLU A 126 -7.67 23.27 28.23
C GLU A 126 -6.60 22.88 27.20
N GLU A 127 -5.57 22.17 27.63
CA GLU A 127 -4.55 21.66 26.71
C GLU A 127 -5.12 20.56 25.81
N SER A 128 -5.91 19.63 26.36
CA SER A 128 -6.53 18.58 25.55
C SER A 128 -7.46 19.16 24.48
N LYS A 129 -8.30 20.13 24.84
CA LYS A 129 -9.14 20.86 23.87
C LYS A 129 -8.31 21.54 22.79
N ARG A 130 -7.22 22.22 23.18
CA ARG A 130 -6.32 22.90 22.25
C ARG A 130 -5.66 21.91 21.28
N MET A 131 -5.18 20.77 21.78
CA MET A 131 -4.55 19.73 20.97
C MET A 131 -5.53 19.16 19.94
N VAL A 132 -6.74 18.79 20.38
CA VAL A 132 -7.78 18.24 19.49
C VAL A 132 -8.18 19.28 18.43
N ALA A 133 -8.44 20.53 18.83
CA ALA A 133 -8.78 21.60 17.89
C ALA A 133 -7.66 21.86 16.88
N LYS A 134 -6.40 21.81 17.33
CA LYS A 134 -5.22 21.94 16.47
C LYS A 134 -5.15 20.81 15.46
N MET A 135 -5.32 19.55 15.88
CA MET A 135 -5.32 18.39 14.98
C MET A 135 -6.42 18.51 13.92
N LEU A 136 -7.67 18.71 14.34
CA LEU A 136 -8.81 18.84 13.42
C LEU A 136 -8.69 20.05 12.47
N GLY A 137 -7.94 21.09 12.88
CA GLY A 137 -7.66 22.27 12.06
C GLY A 137 -6.56 22.06 11.01
N GLN A 138 -5.87 20.91 10.98
CA GLN A 138 -4.83 20.63 10.00
C GLN A 138 -5.41 20.32 8.62
N HIS A 139 -4.65 20.65 7.59
CA HIS A 139 -4.92 20.18 6.23
C HIS A 139 -4.10 18.91 5.96
N ILE A 140 -4.74 17.92 5.36
CA ILE A 140 -4.18 16.59 5.13
C ILE A 140 -4.43 16.16 3.69
N GLU A 141 -3.61 15.26 3.19
CA GLU A 141 -3.85 14.59 1.91
C GLU A 141 -4.14 13.11 2.16
N PRO A 142 -5.40 12.70 2.18
CA PRO A 142 -5.76 11.33 2.52
C PRO A 142 -5.39 10.37 1.38
N THR A 143 -4.75 9.26 1.74
CA THR A 143 -4.46 8.15 0.82
C THR A 143 -5.38 6.96 1.11
N GLY A 144 -5.84 6.30 0.04
CA GLY A 144 -6.62 5.06 0.16
C GLY A 144 -8.14 5.25 0.23
N PHE A 145 -8.63 6.47 0.06
CA PHE A 145 -10.07 6.76 0.02
C PHE A 145 -10.62 6.48 -1.37
N LYS A 146 -11.45 5.44 -1.46
CA LYS A 146 -12.05 5.04 -2.73
C LYS A 146 -12.99 6.14 -3.24
N PRO A 147 -13.03 6.39 -4.57
CA PRO A 147 -13.94 7.35 -5.14
C PRO A 147 -15.39 7.02 -4.83
N ARG A 148 -16.21 8.06 -4.67
CA ARG A 148 -17.67 7.90 -4.56
C ARG A 148 -18.26 7.52 -5.93
N PRO A 149 -19.42 6.85 -5.95
CA PRO A 149 -20.17 6.68 -7.20
C PRO A 149 -20.38 8.05 -7.87
N LYS A 150 -20.07 8.13 -9.18
CA LYS A 150 -20.15 9.35 -10.00
C LYS A 150 -19.11 10.43 -9.70
N ASP A 151 -18.06 10.13 -8.93
CA ASP A 151 -16.91 11.03 -8.85
C ASP A 151 -16.30 11.21 -10.25
N THR A 152 -16.13 12.47 -10.66
CA THR A 152 -15.62 12.87 -11.99
C THR A 152 -14.20 13.42 -11.91
N ASN A 153 -13.50 13.19 -10.78
CA ASN A 153 -12.11 13.59 -10.64
C ASN A 153 -11.27 13.06 -11.81
N LYS A 154 -10.59 13.99 -12.52
CA LYS A 154 -9.78 13.71 -13.72
C LYS A 154 -8.62 12.74 -13.49
N TYR A 155 -8.24 12.52 -12.23
CA TYR A 155 -7.22 11.56 -11.80
C TYR A 155 -7.79 10.15 -11.55
N ILE A 156 -9.08 9.92 -11.78
CA ILE A 156 -9.65 8.58 -11.74
C ILE A 156 -9.56 7.96 -13.13
N HIS A 157 -8.96 6.79 -13.23
CA HIS A 157 -8.77 6.07 -14.48
C HIS A 157 -9.25 4.64 -14.35
N ILE A 158 -10.15 4.21 -15.23
CA ILE A 158 -10.67 2.84 -15.23
C ILE A 158 -10.27 2.17 -16.54
N ARG A 159 -9.68 0.98 -16.47
CA ARG A 159 -9.28 0.19 -17.63
C ARG A 159 -9.71 -1.28 -17.48
N PRO A 160 -10.37 -1.86 -18.50
CA PRO A 160 -10.82 -3.25 -18.45
C PRO A 160 -9.63 -4.21 -18.42
N ILE A 161 -9.78 -5.28 -17.64
CA ILE A 161 -8.81 -6.39 -17.64
C ILE A 161 -9.25 -7.38 -18.72
N PRO A 162 -8.40 -7.69 -19.72
CA PRO A 162 -8.76 -8.60 -20.81
C PRO A 162 -9.28 -9.95 -20.32
N ASP A 163 -10.31 -10.48 -20.98
CA ASP A 163 -10.94 -11.78 -20.68
C ASP A 163 -11.56 -11.89 -19.28
N THR A 164 -11.97 -10.77 -18.68
CA THR A 164 -12.71 -10.76 -17.41
C THR A 164 -13.85 -9.75 -17.43
N LYS A 165 -14.76 -9.86 -16.47
CA LYS A 165 -15.78 -8.84 -16.19
C LYS A 165 -15.28 -7.69 -15.30
N TYR A 166 -14.00 -7.65 -14.96
CA TYR A 166 -13.42 -6.71 -14.01
C TYR A 166 -12.55 -5.67 -14.70
N SER A 167 -12.38 -4.53 -14.04
CA SER A 167 -11.48 -3.45 -14.44
C SER A 167 -10.51 -3.11 -13.32
N ILE A 168 -9.35 -2.58 -13.70
CA ILE A 168 -8.47 -1.84 -12.78
C ILE A 168 -8.99 -0.42 -12.70
N ARG A 169 -9.15 0.10 -11.49
CA ARG A 169 -9.41 1.51 -11.24
C ARG A 169 -8.23 2.12 -10.48
N LEU A 170 -7.60 3.12 -11.08
CA LEU A 170 -6.66 4.01 -10.43
C LEU A 170 -7.42 5.23 -9.92
N PHE A 171 -7.09 5.68 -8.71
CA PHE A 171 -7.67 6.86 -8.10
C PHE A 171 -6.61 7.59 -7.26
N PRO A 172 -6.76 8.91 -7.04
CA PRO A 172 -5.73 9.68 -6.36
C PRO A 172 -5.59 9.26 -4.90
N GLY A 173 -4.34 9.09 -4.44
CA GLY A 173 -3.95 9.23 -3.05
C GLY A 173 -3.35 10.61 -2.80
N SER A 174 -2.39 10.71 -1.90
CA SER A 174 -1.63 11.94 -1.66
C SER A 174 -0.95 12.45 -2.93
N LEU A 175 -1.21 13.72 -3.24
CA LEU A 175 -0.62 14.41 -4.39
C LEU A 175 0.82 14.79 -4.10
N SER A 176 1.12 15.32 -2.91
CA SER A 176 2.48 15.67 -2.48
C SER A 176 3.43 14.48 -2.41
N ALA A 177 2.91 13.30 -2.04
CA ALA A 177 3.69 12.06 -2.02
C ALA A 177 3.71 11.34 -3.38
N ALA A 178 3.10 11.90 -4.43
CA ALA A 178 2.97 11.24 -5.73
C ALA A 178 2.34 9.83 -5.63
N GLU A 179 1.31 9.69 -4.77
CA GLU A 179 0.60 8.44 -4.51
C GLU A 179 -0.66 8.31 -5.37
N TYR A 180 -0.82 7.13 -5.95
CA TYR A 180 -2.06 6.62 -6.49
C TYR A 180 -2.49 5.40 -5.69
N CYS A 181 -3.79 5.16 -5.66
CA CYS A 181 -4.34 3.91 -5.21
C CYS A 181 -4.91 3.13 -6.38
N LEU A 182 -4.84 1.81 -6.28
CA LEU A 182 -5.43 0.88 -7.21
C LEU A 182 -6.44 0.00 -6.49
N ASP A 183 -7.59 -0.23 -7.09
CA ASP A 183 -8.48 -1.33 -6.74
C ASP A 183 -9.05 -2.03 -7.99
N PHE A 184 -9.68 -3.18 -7.76
CA PHE A 184 -10.47 -3.87 -8.77
C PHE A 184 -11.93 -3.46 -8.65
N VAL A 185 -12.61 -3.31 -9.78
CA VAL A 185 -14.05 -3.03 -9.83
C VAL A 185 -14.75 -3.99 -10.79
N ASP A 186 -16.01 -4.31 -10.52
CA ASP A 186 -16.87 -4.91 -11.54
C ASP A 186 -17.11 -3.89 -12.67
N SER A 187 -16.85 -4.28 -13.91
CA SER A 187 -16.87 -3.35 -15.04
C SER A 187 -18.27 -2.82 -15.36
N ALA A 188 -19.33 -3.55 -15.00
CA ALA A 188 -20.70 -3.16 -15.29
C ALA A 188 -21.26 -2.23 -14.21
N SER A 189 -21.03 -2.56 -12.94
CA SER A 189 -21.56 -1.76 -11.82
C SER A 189 -20.61 -0.65 -11.36
N GLY A 190 -19.30 -0.80 -11.58
CA GLY A 190 -18.27 0.07 -11.02
C GLY A 190 -18.00 -0.17 -9.52
N GLU A 191 -18.63 -1.19 -8.92
CA GLU A 191 -18.48 -1.51 -7.51
C GLU A 191 -17.11 -2.15 -7.23
N PRO A 192 -16.43 -1.74 -6.14
CA PRO A 192 -15.14 -2.30 -5.78
C PRO A 192 -15.26 -3.76 -5.34
N VAL A 193 -14.29 -4.58 -5.75
CA VAL A 193 -14.21 -6.00 -5.41
C VAL A 193 -12.82 -6.34 -4.89
N ASN A 194 -12.75 -7.24 -3.90
CA ASN A 194 -11.49 -7.74 -3.38
C ASN A 194 -11.05 -8.94 -4.21
N SER A 195 -9.79 -8.96 -4.62
CA SER A 195 -9.08 -10.08 -5.24
C SER A 195 -9.99 -11.01 -6.05
N PRO A 196 -10.60 -10.51 -7.14
CA PRO A 196 -11.73 -11.17 -7.79
C PRO A 196 -11.38 -12.47 -8.54
N PHE A 197 -10.10 -12.81 -8.59
CA PHE A 197 -9.50 -14.01 -9.15
C PHE A 197 -8.13 -14.21 -8.52
N GLU A 198 -7.47 -15.34 -8.78
CA GLU A 198 -6.07 -15.54 -8.41
C GLU A 198 -5.16 -14.67 -9.30
N PHE A 199 -4.27 -13.89 -8.69
CA PHE A 199 -3.30 -13.06 -9.41
C PHE A 199 -2.06 -12.77 -8.57
N GLU A 200 -1.04 -12.30 -9.27
CA GLU A 200 0.08 -11.58 -8.67
C GLU A 200 0.14 -10.18 -9.29
N LEU A 201 0.43 -9.17 -8.48
CA LEU A 201 0.64 -7.81 -8.93
C LEU A 201 2.06 -7.39 -8.61
N TRP A 202 2.84 -7.07 -9.63
CA TRP A 202 4.26 -6.73 -9.47
C TRP A 202 4.53 -5.29 -9.87
N GLY A 203 5.25 -4.55 -9.03
CA GLY A 203 5.96 -3.35 -9.46
C GLY A 203 7.25 -3.76 -10.15
N ILE A 204 7.51 -3.25 -11.36
CA ILE A 204 8.72 -3.55 -12.12
C ILE A 204 9.38 -2.23 -12.58
N PRO A 205 10.71 -2.23 -12.81
CA PRO A 205 11.36 -1.12 -13.50
C PRO A 205 10.72 -0.89 -14.87
N ASP A 206 10.54 0.37 -15.25
CA ASP A 206 10.15 0.70 -16.61
C ASP A 206 11.33 0.38 -17.55
N PRO A 207 11.15 -0.42 -18.61
CA PRO A 207 12.23 -0.68 -19.56
C PRO A 207 12.72 0.58 -20.30
N ASP A 208 11.85 1.58 -20.47
CA ASP A 208 12.15 2.82 -21.18
C ASP A 208 12.70 3.90 -20.23
N THR A 209 12.37 3.81 -18.93
CA THR A 209 12.88 4.70 -17.87
C THR A 209 13.26 3.96 -16.60
N PRO A 210 14.27 3.06 -16.62
CA PRO A 210 14.59 2.18 -15.49
C PRO A 210 15.09 2.91 -14.25
N TRP A 211 15.44 4.19 -14.37
CA TRP A 211 15.86 5.06 -13.27
C TRP A 211 14.69 5.78 -12.57
N LEU A 212 13.49 5.78 -13.14
CA LEU A 212 12.27 6.38 -12.57
C LEU A 212 11.38 5.27 -11.99
N GLY A 213 11.56 4.92 -10.71
CA GLY A 213 10.64 4.01 -10.02
C GLY A 213 11.30 3.07 -9.03
N VAL A 214 10.63 1.94 -8.77
CA VAL A 214 11.09 0.90 -7.84
C VAL A 214 12.35 0.26 -8.46
N PRO A 215 13.53 0.36 -7.82
CA PRO A 215 14.78 -0.14 -8.42
C PRO A 215 14.82 -1.67 -8.50
N ILE A 216 13.87 -2.35 -7.85
CA ILE A 216 13.80 -3.79 -7.71
C ILE A 216 12.36 -4.20 -8.02
N SER A 217 12.21 -5.24 -8.84
CA SER A 217 10.91 -5.87 -9.07
C SER A 217 10.40 -6.47 -7.76
N MET A 218 9.22 -6.07 -7.31
CA MET A 218 8.61 -6.58 -6.08
C MET A 218 7.13 -6.87 -6.28
N GLU A 219 6.67 -7.94 -5.65
CA GLU A 219 5.24 -8.22 -5.53
C GLU A 219 4.62 -7.18 -4.60
N LEU A 220 3.52 -6.58 -5.04
CA LEU A 220 2.76 -5.60 -4.30
C LEU A 220 1.73 -6.31 -3.45
N SER A 221 1.71 -5.99 -2.16
CA SER A 221 0.63 -6.39 -1.27
C SER A 221 -0.40 -5.27 -1.14
N SER A 222 -1.64 -5.63 -0.82
CA SER A 222 -2.65 -4.63 -0.50
C SER A 222 -2.25 -3.83 0.73
N MET A 223 -2.77 -2.61 0.84
CA MET A 223 -2.56 -1.76 2.01
C MET A 223 -3.02 -2.48 3.28
N GLU A 224 -4.15 -3.19 3.22
CA GLU A 224 -4.69 -3.96 4.34
C GLU A 224 -3.70 -5.02 4.81
N ARG A 225 -3.14 -5.81 3.88
CA ARG A 225 -2.14 -6.83 4.20
C ARG A 225 -0.85 -6.23 4.74
N SER A 226 -0.44 -5.07 4.23
CA SER A 226 0.72 -4.34 4.76
C SER A 226 0.50 -3.89 6.21
N HIS A 227 -0.76 -3.71 6.65
CA HIS A 227 -1.13 -3.41 8.03
C HIS A 227 -1.47 -4.67 8.85
N GLY A 228 -1.14 -5.86 8.35
CA GLY A 228 -1.32 -7.13 9.08
C GLY A 228 -2.72 -7.73 9.02
N ILE A 229 -3.63 -7.17 8.22
CA ILE A 229 -4.97 -7.74 8.01
C ILE A 229 -4.85 -8.92 7.05
N LYS A 230 -5.38 -10.08 7.46
CA LYS A 230 -5.39 -11.27 6.61
C LYS A 230 -6.36 -11.09 5.45
N GLN A 231 -6.12 -11.76 4.32
CA GLN A 231 -6.91 -11.60 3.11
C GLN A 231 -8.41 -11.85 3.35
N GLU A 232 -8.72 -12.89 4.12
CA GLU A 232 -10.07 -13.30 4.49
C GLU A 232 -10.79 -12.31 5.42
N ASP A 233 -10.03 -11.48 6.13
CA ASP A 233 -10.54 -10.48 7.08
C ASP A 233 -10.73 -9.10 6.43
N ILE A 234 -10.31 -8.93 5.16
CA ILE A 234 -10.53 -7.68 4.42
C ILE A 234 -12.01 -7.56 4.06
N LEU A 235 -12.65 -6.49 4.56
CA LEU A 235 -14.06 -6.21 4.28
C LEU A 235 -14.34 -6.16 2.76
N PRO A 236 -15.48 -6.69 2.28
CA PRO A 236 -15.81 -6.71 0.86
C PRO A 236 -15.69 -5.33 0.21
N GLY A 237 -14.93 -5.23 -0.87
CA GLY A 237 -14.72 -3.98 -1.61
C GLY A 237 -13.75 -2.99 -0.95
N HIS A 238 -13.07 -3.34 0.15
CA HIS A 238 -12.11 -2.45 0.81
C HIS A 238 -10.67 -2.62 0.30
N GLU A 239 -10.32 -3.75 -0.31
CA GLU A 239 -8.95 -4.03 -0.75
C GLU A 239 -8.45 -2.96 -1.72
N LYS A 240 -7.24 -2.49 -1.49
CA LYS A 240 -6.57 -1.49 -2.32
C LYS A 240 -5.05 -1.60 -2.25
N PHE A 241 -4.38 -1.14 -3.29
CA PHE A 241 -2.92 -1.16 -3.42
C PHE A 241 -2.40 0.26 -3.51
N LEU A 242 -1.24 0.52 -2.90
CA LEU A 242 -0.57 1.82 -3.00
C LEU A 242 0.45 1.78 -4.12
N LEU A 243 0.34 2.72 -5.06
CA LEU A 243 1.24 2.91 -6.19
C LEU A 243 1.80 4.33 -6.18
N ARG A 244 2.84 4.56 -6.99
CA ARG A 244 3.42 5.90 -7.22
C ARG A 244 3.23 6.35 -8.67
N ASP A 245 3.23 7.65 -8.89
CA ASP A 245 3.26 8.24 -10.23
C ASP A 245 4.38 7.63 -11.08
N GLY A 246 4.07 7.26 -12.33
CA GLY A 246 5.02 6.65 -13.24
C GLY A 246 5.39 5.19 -12.93
N GLN A 247 4.90 4.61 -11.83
CA GLN A 247 5.21 3.23 -11.50
C GLN A 247 4.64 2.27 -12.55
N THR A 248 5.51 1.45 -13.14
CA THR A 248 5.12 0.39 -14.05
C THR A 248 4.80 -0.88 -13.27
N CYS A 249 3.64 -1.46 -13.58
CA CYS A 249 3.12 -2.65 -12.93
C CYS A 249 2.82 -3.76 -13.94
N VAL A 250 2.89 -5.01 -13.48
CA VAL A 250 2.45 -6.18 -14.22
C VAL A 250 1.49 -7.00 -13.38
N LEU A 251 0.28 -7.18 -13.90
CA LEU A 251 -0.71 -8.12 -13.39
C LEU A 251 -0.52 -9.47 -14.08
N ILE A 252 -0.28 -10.51 -13.29
CA ILE A 252 -0.12 -11.90 -13.73
C ILE A 252 -1.35 -12.67 -13.26
N ARG A 253 -1.96 -13.43 -14.18
CA ARG A 253 -3.13 -14.27 -13.88
C ARG A 253 -2.85 -15.69 -14.38
N PRO A 254 -3.15 -16.75 -13.62
CA PRO A 254 -2.88 -18.12 -14.03
C PRO A 254 -3.45 -18.44 -15.42
N GLY A 255 -2.61 -18.97 -16.32
CA GLY A 255 -3.01 -19.38 -17.66
C GLY A 255 -3.42 -18.24 -18.61
N LYS A 256 -3.16 -16.97 -18.27
CA LYS A 256 -3.52 -15.81 -19.09
C LYS A 256 -2.30 -14.94 -19.46
N PRO A 257 -2.38 -14.14 -20.53
CA PRO A 257 -1.35 -13.16 -20.84
C PRO A 257 -1.12 -12.16 -19.69
N ARG A 258 0.15 -11.79 -19.49
CA ARG A 258 0.55 -10.74 -18.53
C ARG A 258 0.00 -9.40 -19.01
N VAL A 259 -0.53 -8.61 -18.07
CA VAL A 259 -1.07 -7.27 -18.36
C VAL A 259 -0.12 -6.24 -17.76
N ARG A 260 0.56 -5.47 -18.60
CA ARG A 260 1.44 -4.37 -18.18
C ARG A 260 0.70 -3.04 -18.28
N PHE A 261 0.87 -2.19 -17.27
CA PHE A 261 0.35 -0.82 -17.27
C PHE A 261 1.30 0.10 -16.48
N THR A 262 1.21 1.39 -16.75
CA THR A 262 2.02 2.41 -16.07
C THR A 262 1.09 3.43 -15.44
N VAL A 263 1.32 3.76 -14.17
CA VAL A 263 0.56 4.77 -13.45
C VAL A 263 0.81 6.15 -14.08
N PRO A 264 -0.22 6.97 -14.33
CA PRO A 264 -0.03 8.30 -14.89
C PRO A 264 0.88 9.16 -14.02
N VAL A 265 1.76 9.94 -14.67
CA VAL A 265 2.57 10.97 -14.00
C VAL A 265 1.79 12.27 -13.97
N ARG A 266 1.48 12.78 -12.78
CA ARG A 266 0.83 14.08 -12.61
C ARG A 266 1.87 15.18 -12.76
N ARG A 267 1.56 16.18 -13.59
CA ARG A 267 2.38 17.40 -13.67
C ARG A 267 1.99 18.33 -12.52
N HIS A 268 2.93 18.63 -11.64
CA HIS A 268 2.73 19.67 -10.64
C HIS A 268 2.86 21.05 -11.28
N PRO A 269 1.91 21.97 -11.06
CA PRO A 269 1.99 23.33 -11.60
C PRO A 269 3.17 24.12 -11.01
N ASP A 270 3.64 23.74 -9.81
CA ASP A 270 4.71 24.43 -9.08
C ASP A 270 6.10 23.84 -9.32
N THR A 271 6.27 22.91 -10.28
CA THR A 271 7.60 22.51 -10.71
C THR A 271 8.24 23.70 -11.43
N VAL A 272 8.90 24.57 -10.66
CA VAL A 272 9.75 25.64 -11.19
C VAL A 272 10.66 24.98 -12.21
N GLN A 273 10.57 25.40 -13.47
CA GLN A 273 11.56 25.02 -14.45
C GLN A 273 12.88 25.63 -13.98
N VAL A 274 13.66 24.84 -13.24
CA VAL A 274 15.03 25.21 -12.87
C VAL A 274 15.73 25.42 -14.20
N ALA A 275 16.21 26.64 -14.43
CA ALA A 275 17.04 26.93 -15.59
C ALA A 275 18.19 25.91 -15.58
N PRO A 276 18.51 25.27 -16.73
CA PRO A 276 19.53 24.24 -16.75
C PRO A 276 20.82 24.83 -16.17
N GLU A 277 21.24 24.33 -15.02
CA GLU A 277 22.56 24.63 -14.49
C GLU A 277 23.59 24.14 -15.52
N VAL A 278 24.77 24.76 -15.55
CA VAL A 278 25.85 24.33 -16.42
C VAL A 278 26.36 22.98 -15.89
N GLU A 279 25.72 21.90 -16.32
CA GLU A 279 26.08 20.54 -15.95
C GLU A 279 27.31 20.08 -16.74
N VAL A 280 28.33 19.62 -16.02
CA VAL A 280 29.44 18.88 -16.63
C VAL A 280 28.99 17.44 -16.79
N VAL A 281 28.62 17.06 -18.02
CA VAL A 281 28.20 15.70 -18.36
C VAL A 281 29.43 14.80 -18.53
N LEU A 282 29.53 13.76 -17.71
CA LEU A 282 30.51 12.69 -17.89
C LEU A 282 29.98 11.67 -18.90
N ASP A 283 30.74 11.43 -19.98
CA ASP A 283 30.36 10.47 -21.01
C ASP A 283 30.95 9.09 -20.70
N PHE A 284 30.08 8.11 -20.46
CA PHE A 284 30.45 6.71 -20.20
C PHE A 284 30.02 5.83 -21.39
N PRO A 285 30.78 4.76 -21.73
CA PRO A 285 30.39 3.82 -22.78
C PRO A 285 29.01 3.22 -22.48
N LYS A 286 28.06 3.40 -23.41
CA LYS A 286 26.67 2.92 -23.27
C LYS A 286 26.53 1.39 -23.36
N VAL A 287 27.49 0.73 -23.98
CA VAL A 287 27.53 -0.73 -24.16
C VAL A 287 28.96 -1.19 -23.94
N ILE A 288 29.13 -2.17 -23.08
CA ILE A 288 30.38 -2.90 -22.90
C ILE A 288 30.13 -4.29 -23.48
N ALA A 289 30.94 -4.67 -24.47
CA ALA A 289 30.88 -5.97 -25.14
C ALA A 289 31.58 -7.06 -24.33
#